data_AF-A0A1V4ZLH2-F1
#
_entry.id   AF-A0A1V4ZLH2-F1
#
_cell.length_a   1.000
_cell.length_b   1.000
_cell.length_c   1.000
_cell.angle_alpha   90.00
_cell.angle_beta   90.00
_cell.angle_gamma   90.00
#
_symmetry.space_group_name_H-M   'P 1'
#
loop_
_entity.id
_entity.type
_entity.pdbx_description
1 polymer ?
#
loop_
_entity_poly.entity_id
_entity_poly.type
_entity_poly.pdbx_seq_one_letter_code
_entity_poly.pdbx_strand_id
1 'polypeptide(L)'
;MEVVSMVVNDEFGVMQRIVGEFTRRKINIETIVVGKCEIPGKARVVLGVKDMSMAESAVNALKQRVHDVISIEIMEQARIEAYALTSNGNGKARLIGAVDEVDRMVEAAKPDKFVKAINAI
;
A
#
# COMPACT_ATOMS: atom_id res chain seq x y z
N MET A 1 3.78 2.33 -10.76
CA MET A 1 3.68 1.90 -9.36
C MET A 1 2.76 0.71 -9.34
N GLU A 2 3.21 -0.36 -8.70
CA GLU A 2 2.46 -1.59 -8.50
C GLU A 2 2.02 -1.70 -7.05
N VAL A 3 0.87 -2.34 -6.83
CA VAL A 3 0.29 -2.52 -5.51
C VAL A 3 0.26 -4.01 -5.18
N VAL A 4 0.81 -4.37 -4.03
CA VAL A 4 0.77 -5.72 -3.49
C VAL A 4 -0.22 -5.74 -2.33
N SER A 5 -1.23 -6.60 -2.42
CA SER A 5 -2.19 -6.85 -1.34
C SER A 5 -1.97 -8.23 -0.75
N MET A 6 -1.97 -8.33 0.57
CA MET A 6 -1.82 -9.61 1.26
C MET A 6 -2.72 -9.70 2.48
N VAL A 7 -3.20 -10.91 2.76
CA VAL A 7 -3.85 -11.24 4.03
C VAL A 7 -2.84 -11.95 4.91
N VAL A 8 -2.73 -11.51 6.17
CA VAL A 8 -1.71 -11.97 7.12
C VAL A 8 -2.32 -12.24 8.50
N ASN A 9 -1.61 -12.97 9.35
CA ASN A 9 -1.96 -13.07 10.77
C ASN A 9 -1.92 -11.68 11.44
N ASP A 10 -2.96 -11.32 12.20
CA ASP A 10 -2.97 -10.08 12.99
C ASP A 10 -2.28 -10.31 14.34
N GLU A 11 -0.95 -10.50 14.28
CA GLU A 11 -0.11 -10.86 15.42
C GLU A 11 1.14 -9.99 15.52
N PHE A 12 1.69 -9.91 16.73
CA PHE A 12 2.90 -9.15 16.99
C PHE A 12 4.09 -9.63 16.13
N GLY A 13 4.82 -8.68 15.55
CA GLY A 13 6.03 -8.94 14.76
C GLY A 13 5.78 -9.32 13.29
N VAL A 14 4.54 -9.59 12.86
CA VAL A 14 4.21 -9.93 11.46
C VAL A 14 4.63 -8.79 10.53
N MET A 15 4.25 -7.56 10.84
CA MET A 15 4.62 -6.39 10.03
C MET A 15 6.14 -6.18 9.94
N GLN A 16 6.87 -6.43 11.03
CA GLN A 16 8.32 -6.32 11.04
C GLN A 16 8.98 -7.34 10.10
N ARG A 17 8.47 -8.58 10.06
CA ARG A 17 8.95 -9.62 9.13
C ARG A 17 8.68 -9.25 7.68
N ILE A 18 7.48 -8.75 7.38
CA ILE A 18 7.10 -8.30 6.03
C ILE A 18 8.02 -7.16 5.57
N VAL A 19 8.11 -6.07 6.34
CA VAL A 19 8.96 -4.91 6.00
C VAL A 19 10.44 -5.31 5.91
N GLY A 20 10.87 -6.27 6.73
CA GLY A 20 12.23 -6.82 6.67
C GLY A 20 12.60 -7.41 5.30
N GLU A 21 11.65 -8.02 4.58
CA GLU A 21 11.93 -8.53 3.23
C GLU A 21 12.10 -7.42 2.18
N PHE A 22 11.42 -6.28 2.36
CA PHE A 22 11.63 -5.07 1.54
C PHE A 22 13.00 -4.45 1.83
N THR A 23 13.36 -4.33 3.11
CA THR A 23 14.69 -3.83 3.53
C THR A 23 15.82 -4.66 2.94
N ARG A 24 15.74 -6.00 3.01
CA ARG A 24 16.77 -6.90 2.45
C ARG A 24 16.96 -6.74 0.95
N ARG A 25 15.92 -6.32 0.23
CA ARG A 25 15.93 -6.13 -1.24
C ARG A 25 16.18 -4.69 -1.66
N LYS A 26 16.32 -3.77 -0.70
CA LYS A 26 16.46 -2.33 -0.97
C LYS A 26 15.29 -1.78 -1.79
N ILE A 27 14.08 -2.31 -1.55
CA ILE A 27 12.85 -1.84 -2.18
C ILE A 27 12.23 -0.78 -1.27
N ASN A 28 11.96 0.39 -1.83
CA ASN A 28 11.20 1.43 -1.12
C ASN A 28 9.72 1.07 -1.15
N ILE A 29 9.07 1.22 0.01
CA ILE A 29 7.62 1.15 0.15
C ILE A 29 7.09 2.57 -0.06
N GLU A 30 6.35 2.80 -1.15
CA GLU A 30 5.81 4.11 -1.51
C GLU A 30 4.56 4.44 -0.69
N THR A 31 3.78 3.41 -0.35
CA THR A 31 2.64 3.52 0.55
C THR A 31 2.41 2.20 1.27
N ILE A 32 1.88 2.28 2.48
CA ILE A 32 1.50 1.13 3.28
C ILE A 32 0.18 1.42 3.97
N VAL A 33 -0.79 0.52 3.80
CA VAL A 33 -2.02 0.51 4.59
C VAL A 33 -2.18 -0.85 5.21
N VAL A 34 -2.50 -0.87 6.50
CA VAL A 34 -2.76 -2.10 7.27
C VAL A 34 -4.04 -1.91 8.05
N GLY A 35 -4.90 -2.92 8.05
CA GLY A 35 -6.12 -2.88 8.82
C GLY A 35 -6.78 -4.23 8.96
N LYS A 36 -7.81 -4.28 9.82
CA LYS A 36 -8.68 -5.45 9.94
C LYS A 36 -9.30 -5.78 8.59
N CYS A 37 -9.42 -7.07 8.31
CA CYS A 37 -10.08 -7.56 7.11
C CYS A 37 -11.30 -8.40 7.46
N GLU A 38 -11.94 -8.94 6.43
CA GLU A 38 -13.13 -9.77 6.52
C GLU A 38 -12.90 -11.10 7.27
N ILE A 39 -11.65 -11.51 7.50
CA ILE A 39 -11.30 -12.76 8.18
C ILE A 39 -10.92 -12.46 9.65
N PRO A 40 -11.65 -13.01 10.64
CA PRO A 40 -11.33 -12.82 12.04
C PRO A 40 -9.89 -13.23 12.40
N GLY A 41 -9.21 -12.39 13.19
CA GLY A 41 -7.82 -12.61 13.61
C GLY A 41 -6.78 -12.38 12.50
N LYS A 42 -7.19 -11.87 11.34
CA LYS A 42 -6.31 -11.54 10.21
C LYS A 42 -6.36 -10.05 9.89
N ALA A 43 -5.30 -9.57 9.22
CA ALA A 43 -5.19 -8.22 8.71
C ALA A 43 -4.95 -8.23 7.20
N ARG A 44 -5.40 -7.18 6.52
CA ARG A 44 -5.01 -6.89 5.13
C ARG A 44 -3.91 -5.85 5.13
N VAL A 45 -2.85 -6.14 4.39
CA VAL A 45 -1.71 -5.25 4.19
C VAL A 45 -1.66 -4.91 2.70
N VAL A 46 -1.67 -3.62 2.38
CA VAL A 46 -1.57 -3.09 1.03
C VAL A 46 -0.29 -2.27 0.93
N LEU A 47 0.60 -2.61 0.00
CA LEU A 47 1.91 -2.00 -0.18
C LEU A 47 2.06 -1.49 -1.61
N GLY A 48 2.47 -0.24 -1.78
CA GLY A 48 2.87 0.30 -3.08
C GLY A 48 4.37 0.22 -3.30
N VAL A 49 4.79 -0.17 -4.49
CA VAL A 49 6.18 -0.18 -4.95
C VAL A 49 6.31 0.42 -6.35
N LYS A 50 7.52 0.86 -6.70
CA LYS A 50 7.76 1.62 -7.92
C LYS A 50 7.38 0.88 -9.20
N ASP A 51 7.79 -0.38 -9.35
CA ASP A 51 7.66 -1.15 -10.59
C ASP A 51 7.40 -2.65 -10.37
N MET A 52 7.02 -3.33 -11.44
CA MET A 52 6.63 -4.74 -11.46
C MET A 52 7.76 -5.69 -11.07
N SER A 53 9.00 -5.40 -11.48
CA SER A 53 10.15 -6.24 -11.12
C SER A 53 10.38 -6.25 -9.60
N MET A 54 10.27 -5.07 -8.96
CA MET A 54 10.31 -4.96 -7.51
C MET A 54 9.13 -5.68 -6.84
N ALA A 55 7.91 -5.53 -7.38
CA ALA A 55 6.72 -6.20 -6.86
C ALA A 55 6.86 -7.74 -6.90
N GLU A 56 7.22 -8.30 -8.05
CA GLU A 56 7.44 -9.74 -8.21
C GLU A 56 8.54 -10.26 -7.28
N SER A 57 9.66 -9.54 -7.17
CA SER A 57 10.76 -9.88 -6.26
C SER A 57 10.32 -9.90 -4.80
N ALA A 58 9.52 -8.92 -4.37
CA ALA A 58 8.96 -8.86 -3.02
C ALA A 58 7.93 -9.98 -2.78
N VAL A 59 7.02 -10.22 -3.72
CA VAL A 59 6.00 -11.28 -3.60
C VAL A 59 6.64 -12.65 -3.49
N ASN A 60 7.62 -12.97 -4.34
CA ASN A 60 8.34 -14.24 -4.31
C ASN A 60 9.05 -14.45 -2.96
N ALA A 61 9.64 -13.39 -2.42
CA ALA A 61 10.27 -13.41 -1.11
C ALA A 61 9.32 -13.71 0.04
N LEU A 62 8.22 -12.96 0.07
CA LEU A 62 7.21 -13.04 1.12
C LEU A 62 6.59 -14.45 1.14
N LYS A 63 6.26 -14.99 -0.04
CA LYS A 63 5.77 -16.38 -0.19
C LYS A 63 6.74 -17.43 0.36
N GLN A 64 8.05 -17.21 0.21
CA GLN A 64 9.06 -18.18 0.62
C GLN A 64 9.48 -18.06 2.09
N ARG A 65 9.41 -16.86 2.68
CA ARG A 65 10.10 -16.56 3.96
C ARG A 65 9.19 -16.08 5.07
N VAL A 66 7.96 -15.71 4.78
CA VAL A 66 7.02 -15.17 5.77
C VAL A 66 5.83 -16.09 5.88
N HIS A 67 5.88 -17.02 6.85
CA HIS A 67 4.83 -18.00 7.10
C HIS A 67 3.49 -17.37 7.54
N ASP A 68 3.51 -16.11 7.97
CA ASP A 68 2.31 -15.37 8.37
C ASP A 68 1.46 -14.89 7.19
N VAL A 69 1.99 -14.96 5.97
CA VAL A 69 1.26 -14.58 4.75
C VAL A 69 0.34 -15.72 4.34
N ILE A 70 -0.96 -15.44 4.34
CA ILE A 70 -2.02 -16.40 4.01
C ILE A 70 -2.32 -16.34 2.52
N SER A 71 -2.42 -15.13 1.98
CA SER A 71 -2.57 -14.87 0.55
C SER A 71 -1.85 -13.59 0.18
N ILE A 72 -1.38 -13.52 -1.07
CA ILE A 72 -0.67 -12.35 -1.59
C ILE A 72 -0.85 -12.27 -3.12
N GLU A 73 -1.19 -11.08 -3.60
CA GLU A 73 -1.51 -10.78 -5.00
C GLU A 73 -0.92 -9.42 -5.39
N ILE A 74 -0.50 -9.29 -6.65
CA ILE A 74 -0.22 -7.99 -7.28
C ILE A 74 -1.53 -7.52 -7.89
N MET A 75 -2.02 -6.36 -7.47
CA MET A 75 -3.36 -5.88 -7.75
C MET A 75 -3.44 -5.22 -9.12
N GLU A 76 -4.54 -5.48 -9.83
CA GLU A 76 -4.89 -4.74 -11.04
C GLU A 76 -5.31 -3.30 -10.70
N GLN A 77 -5.02 -2.36 -11.61
CA GLN A 77 -5.33 -0.93 -11.43
C GLN A 77 -6.83 -0.66 -11.19
N ALA A 78 -7.72 -1.52 -11.68
CA ALA A 78 -9.17 -1.38 -11.46
C ALA A 78 -9.62 -1.72 -10.03
N ARG A 79 -8.77 -2.38 -9.24
CA ARG A 79 -9.06 -2.83 -7.87
C ARG A 79 -8.36 -1.98 -6.81
N ILE A 80 -7.75 -0.87 -7.20
CA ILE A 80 -7.03 0.03 -6.29
C ILE A 80 -7.67 1.41 -6.29
N GLU A 81 -7.71 2.03 -5.11
CA GLU A 81 -8.15 3.40 -4.93
C GLU A 81 -7.14 4.18 -4.10
N ALA A 82 -6.94 5.44 -4.47
CA ALA A 82 -6.11 6.36 -3.72
C ALA A 82 -6.95 7.26 -2.82
N TYR A 83 -6.40 7.56 -1.64
CA TYR A 83 -6.88 8.59 -0.74
C TYR A 83 -5.75 9.58 -0.49
N ALA A 84 -6.00 10.88 -0.68
CA ALA A 84 -5.06 11.92 -0.30
C ALA A 84 -5.69 12.94 0.65
N LEU A 85 -4.94 13.31 1.69
CA LEU A 85 -5.26 14.45 2.54
C LEU A 85 -4.33 15.60 2.14
N THR A 86 -4.91 16.73 1.73
CA THR A 86 -4.18 17.93 1.34
C THR A 86 -4.47 19.07 2.31
N SER A 87 -3.54 20.01 2.43
CA SER A 87 -3.71 21.23 3.23
C SER A 87 -3.11 22.42 2.51
N ASN A 88 -3.79 23.55 2.60
CA ASN A 88 -3.32 24.88 2.20
C ASN A 88 -3.69 25.93 3.26
N GLY A 89 -3.36 27.19 3.02
CA GLY A 89 -3.75 28.31 3.90
C GLY A 89 -5.25 28.47 4.15
N ASN A 90 -6.10 27.88 3.30
CA ASN A 90 -7.57 27.93 3.41
C ASN A 90 -8.17 26.73 4.17
N GLY A 91 -7.35 25.73 4.54
CA GLY A 91 -7.79 24.56 5.29
C GLY A 91 -7.34 23.24 4.67
N LYS A 92 -8.10 22.18 4.93
CA LYS A 92 -7.80 20.80 4.50
C LYS A 92 -8.84 20.29 3.52
N ALA A 93 -8.42 19.50 2.54
CA ALA A 93 -9.30 18.79 1.63
C ALA A 93 -8.95 17.29 1.58
N ARG A 94 -9.94 16.47 1.21
CA ARG A 94 -9.81 15.02 1.03
C ARG A 94 -10.09 14.70 -0.42
N LEU A 95 -9.21 13.92 -1.03
CA LEU A 95 -9.30 13.50 -2.42
C LEU A 95 -9.37 11.98 -2.45
N ILE A 96 -10.31 11.42 -3.21
CA ILE A 96 -10.56 9.99 -3.30
C ILE A 96 -10.88 9.67 -4.75
N GLY A 97 -10.35 8.56 -5.27
CA GLY A 97 -10.65 8.08 -6.60
C GLY A 97 -9.58 7.12 -7.11
N ALA A 98 -9.55 6.94 -8.43
CA ALA A 98 -8.47 6.21 -9.08
C ALA A 98 -7.12 6.90 -8.83
N VAL A 99 -6.02 6.13 -8.85
CA VAL A 99 -4.67 6.66 -8.53
C VAL A 99 -4.32 7.86 -9.42
N ASP A 100 -4.48 7.72 -10.74
CA ASP A 100 -4.16 8.78 -11.71
C ASP A 100 -5.09 10.01 -11.60
N GLU A 101 -6.33 9.80 -11.12
CA GLU A 101 -7.25 10.90 -10.85
C GLU A 101 -6.80 11.70 -9.63
N VAL A 102 -6.51 11.02 -8.52
CA VAL A 102 -6.04 11.67 -7.30
C VAL A 102 -4.71 12.40 -7.54
N ASP A 103 -3.80 11.83 -8.34
CA ASP A 103 -2.55 12.51 -8.70
C ASP A 103 -2.79 13.82 -9.44
N ARG A 104 -3.70 13.82 -10.43
CA ARG A 104 -4.10 15.05 -11.13
C ARG A 104 -4.77 16.05 -10.19
N MET A 105 -5.60 15.58 -9.25
CA MET A 105 -6.25 16.46 -8.27
C MET A 105 -5.24 17.11 -7.32
N VAL A 106 -4.24 16.36 -6.85
CA VAL A 106 -3.17 16.88 -5.98
C VAL A 106 -2.34 17.92 -6.76
N GLU A 107 -1.97 17.61 -8.00
CA GLU A 107 -1.22 18.54 -8.85
C GLU A 107 -2.00 19.84 -9.13
N ALA A 108 -3.30 19.73 -9.43
CA ALA A 108 -4.17 20.88 -9.65
C ALA A 108 -4.37 21.73 -8.39
N ALA A 109 -4.49 21.08 -7.22
CA ALA A 109 -4.71 21.77 -5.95
C ALA A 109 -3.46 22.52 -5.44
N LYS A 110 -2.26 22.16 -5.91
CA LYS A 110 -0.96 22.70 -5.48
C LYS A 110 -0.90 22.95 -3.97
N PRO A 111 -1.16 21.93 -3.13
CA PRO A 111 -1.25 22.12 -1.69
C PRO A 111 0.12 22.40 -1.08
N ASP A 112 0.13 23.12 0.05
CA ASP A 112 1.35 23.33 0.83
C ASP A 112 1.89 22.01 1.39
N LYS A 113 0.97 21.10 1.76
CA LYS A 113 1.28 19.76 2.28
C LYS A 113 0.25 18.75 1.79
N PHE A 114 0.70 17.53 1.52
CA PHE A 114 -0.20 16.41 1.30
C PHE A 114 0.39 15.08 1.78
N VAL A 115 -0.49 14.10 1.99
CA VAL A 115 -0.14 12.69 2.14
C VAL A 115 -1.12 11.87 1.30
N LYS A 116 -0.62 10.87 0.58
CA LYS A 116 -1.40 9.96 -0.26
C LYS A 116 -1.17 8.52 0.20
N ALA A 117 -2.24 7.74 0.24
CA ALA A 117 -2.19 6.31 0.48
C ALA A 117 -3.05 5.57 -0.53
N ILE A 118 -2.77 4.28 -0.73
CA ILE A 118 -3.51 3.43 -1.67
C ILE A 118 -4.05 2.22 -0.93
N ASN A 119 -5.33 1.95 -1.17
CA ASN A 119 -6.02 0.75 -0.73
C ASN A 119 -6.34 -0.13 -1.93
N ALA A 120 -6.55 -1.41 -1.65
CA ALA A 120 -6.88 -2.41 -2.65
C ALA A 120 -7.74 -3.51 -2.02
N ILE A 121 -8.77 -3.96 -2.75
CA ILE A 121 -9.69 -5.03 -2.32
C ILE A 121 -9.84 -6.08 -3.40
#